data_AF-K0NAP6-F1
#
_entry.id   AF-K0NAP6-F1
#
_cell.length_a   1.000
_cell.length_b   1.000
_cell.length_c   1.000
_cell.angle_alpha   90.00
_cell.angle_beta   90.00
_cell.angle_gamma   90.00
#
_symmetry.space_group_name_H-M   'P 1'
#
loop_
_entity.id
_entity.type
_entity.pdbx_description
1 polymer ?
#
loop_
_entity_poly.entity_id
_entity_poly.type
_entity_poly.pdbx_seq_one_letter_code
_entity_poly.pdbx_strand_id
1 'polypeptide(L)'
;MKTAEKQIVSMLQAFNKTDVLKAFELYQDENALRQELQTSGLFPQKTKPENQEFYFLDNAYWVQSLKKRQEDIKKAVESMKAKQKMRKPKQKTSMGLKRSQIKCPACNALMYKQAVCGGCADGKKGYKIRLICEENPDHEVLL
;
A
#
# COMPACT_ATOMS: atom_id res chain seq x y z
N MET A 1 13.81 -0.25 -6.19
CA MET A 1 13.73 -0.31 -4.71
C MET A 1 13.63 1.11 -4.18
N LYS A 2 12.76 1.41 -3.21
CA LYS A 2 12.74 2.73 -2.56
C LYS A 2 13.98 2.80 -1.65
N THR A 3 14.81 3.83 -1.79
CA THR A 3 15.97 4.07 -0.91
C THR A 3 15.49 4.19 0.55
N ALA A 4 16.35 3.82 1.51
CA ALA A 4 16.02 3.87 2.93
C ALA A 4 15.50 5.26 3.36
N GLU A 5 16.06 6.32 2.79
CA GLU A 5 15.62 7.71 2.99
C GLU A 5 14.17 7.95 2.57
N LYS A 6 13.73 7.37 1.43
CA LYS A 6 12.33 7.46 0.99
C LYS A 6 11.38 6.68 1.89
N GLN A 7 11.85 5.63 2.56
CA GLN A 7 11.06 4.90 3.56
C GLN A 7 10.93 5.71 4.85
N ILE A 8 12.01 6.35 5.32
CA ILE A 8 12.01 7.21 6.50
C ILE A 8 11.09 8.41 6.28
N VAL A 9 11.22 9.13 5.16
CA VAL A 9 10.33 10.26 4.83
C VAL A 9 8.88 9.81 4.72
N SER A 10 8.61 8.65 4.12
CA SER A 10 7.26 8.10 4.02
C SER A 10 6.69 7.70 5.39
N MET A 11 7.51 7.24 6.33
CA MET A 11 7.10 6.97 7.70
C MET A 11 6.79 8.28 8.44
N LEU A 12 7.68 9.27 8.36
CA LEU A 12 7.49 10.56 9.03
C LEU A 12 6.27 11.32 8.49
N GLN A 13 6.01 11.24 7.19
CA GLN A 13 4.81 11.82 6.57
C GLN A 13 3.51 11.10 6.94
N ALA A 14 3.58 9.87 7.46
CA ALA A 14 2.40 9.14 7.90
C ALA A 14 1.85 9.66 9.23
N PHE A 15 2.65 10.42 9.99
CA PHE A 15 2.25 10.99 11.28
C PHE A 15 1.91 12.48 11.13
N ASN A 16 0.75 12.89 11.64
CA ASN A 16 0.43 14.31 11.72
C ASN A 16 1.28 14.96 12.82
N LYS A 17 1.84 16.14 12.54
CA LYS A 17 2.65 16.92 13.50
C LYS A 17 1.93 17.15 14.83
N THR A 18 0.61 17.35 14.80
CA THR A 18 -0.24 17.53 15.99
C THR A 18 -0.25 16.30 16.88
N ASP A 19 -0.31 15.10 16.29
CA ASP A 19 -0.41 13.84 17.01
C ASP A 19 0.93 13.49 17.65
N VAL A 20 2.03 13.83 16.96
CA VAL A 20 3.40 13.69 17.49
C VAL A 20 3.65 14.61 18.69
N LEU A 21 3.24 15.89 18.61
CA LEU A 21 3.40 16.82 19.73
C LEU A 21 2.56 16.42 20.94
N LYS A 22 1.32 15.99 20.73
CA LYS A 22 0.47 15.43 21.80
C LYS A 22 1.10 14.21 22.45
N ALA A 23 1.69 13.31 21.65
CA ALA A 23 2.39 12.15 22.20
C ALA A 23 3.56 12.57 23.10
N PHE A 24 4.31 13.61 22.73
CA PHE A 24 5.38 14.13 23.60
C PHE A 24 4.83 14.74 24.89
N GLU A 25 3.74 15.50 24.83
CA GLU A 25 3.08 16.06 26.02
C GLU A 25 2.57 14.96 26.97
N LEU A 26 1.97 13.90 26.42
CA LEU A 26 1.49 12.75 27.19
C LEU A 26 2.63 11.96 27.83
N TYR A 27 3.77 11.84 27.17
CA TYR A 27 4.93 11.16 27.74
C TYR A 27 5.61 11.95 28.86
N GLN A 28 5.36 13.27 28.96
CA GLN A 28 5.89 14.09 30.06
C GLN A 28 5.05 13.98 31.34
N ASP A 29 3.76 13.64 31.23
CA ASP A 29 2.86 13.46 32.37
C ASP A 29 2.26 12.05 32.38
N GLU A 30 2.81 11.18 33.23
CA GLU A 30 2.36 9.78 33.41
C GLU A 30 0.87 9.68 33.77
N ASN A 31 0.30 10.67 34.48
CA ASN A 31 -1.12 10.65 34.83
C ASN A 31 -2.01 10.97 33.62
N ALA A 32 -1.59 11.92 32.79
CA ALA A 32 -2.27 12.25 31.54
C ALA A 32 -2.25 11.05 30.58
N LEU A 33 -1.09 10.37 30.47
CA LEU A 33 -0.95 9.16 29.67
C LEU A 33 -1.94 8.06 30.12
N ARG A 34 -2.08 7.83 31.43
CA ARG A 34 -3.01 6.83 31.99
C ARG A 34 -4.47 7.15 31.67
N GLN A 35 -4.88 8.42 31.80
CA GLN A 35 -6.24 8.84 31.46
C GLN A 35 -6.53 8.64 29.97
N GLU A 36 -5.57 8.92 29.11
CA GLU A 36 -5.73 8.73 27.67
C GLU A 36 -5.76 7.24 27.28
N LEU A 37 -4.94 6.40 27.91
CA LEU A 37 -4.99 4.94 27.73
C LEU A 37 -6.35 4.38 28.15
N GLN A 38 -6.90 4.82 29.27
CA GLN A 38 -8.24 4.41 29.70
C GLN A 38 -9.33 4.88 28.74
N THR A 39 -9.24 6.13 28.27
CA THR A 39 -10.19 6.71 27.30
C THR A 39 -10.14 6.01 25.94
N SER A 40 -8.95 5.61 25.50
CA SER A 40 -8.74 4.83 24.29
C SER A 40 -9.19 3.36 24.46
N GLY A 41 -9.46 2.93 25.71
CA GLY A 41 -10.04 1.64 26.07
C GLY A 41 -9.02 0.54 26.30
N LEU A 42 -7.81 0.94 26.70
CA LEU A 42 -6.73 0.09 27.19
C LEU A 42 -6.81 0.01 28.72
N PHE A 43 -6.69 -1.20 29.25
CA PHE A 43 -6.78 -1.46 30.69
C PHE A 43 -5.53 -2.19 31.18
N PRO A 44 -5.00 -1.83 32.37
CA PRO A 44 -3.82 -2.48 32.92
C PRO A 44 -4.15 -3.90 33.43
N GLN A 45 -3.29 -4.86 33.09
CA GLN A 45 -3.33 -6.25 33.55
C GLN A 45 -1.95 -6.64 34.10
N LYS A 46 -1.92 -7.45 35.15
CA LYS A 46 -0.65 -7.94 35.74
C LYS A 46 -0.07 -9.12 34.97
N THR A 47 -0.92 -9.90 34.32
CA THR A 47 -0.53 -11.08 33.55
C THR A 47 -0.38 -10.74 32.08
N LYS A 48 0.67 -11.27 31.46
CA LYS A 48 0.92 -11.10 30.04
C LYS A 48 -0.19 -11.79 29.22
N PRO A 49 -0.85 -11.09 28.28
CA PRO A 49 -1.80 -11.73 27.38
C PRO A 49 -1.08 -12.52 26.28
N GLU A 50 -1.57 -13.71 25.93
CA GLU A 50 -0.95 -14.58 24.91
C GLU A 50 -1.34 -14.19 23.47
N ASN A 51 -2.58 -13.77 23.24
CA ASN A 51 -3.16 -13.59 21.89
C ASN A 51 -3.69 -12.16 21.65
N GLN A 52 -3.11 -11.16 22.33
CA GLN A 52 -3.53 -9.77 22.23
C GLN A 52 -2.32 -8.84 22.17
N GLU A 53 -2.45 -7.75 21.42
CA GLU A 53 -1.46 -6.66 21.42
C GLU A 53 -1.51 -5.96 22.78
N PHE A 54 -0.33 -5.68 23.33
CA PHE A 54 -0.19 -5.06 24.65
C PHE A 54 0.92 -4.02 24.62
N TYR A 55 0.78 -3.01 25.47
CA TYR A 55 1.84 -2.07 25.81
C TYR A 55 2.32 -2.37 27.23
N PHE A 56 3.63 -2.46 27.44
CA PHE A 56 4.19 -2.65 28.77
C PHE A 56 4.62 -1.29 29.33
N LEU A 57 3.90 -0.80 30.33
CA LEU A 57 4.10 0.48 30.99
C LEU A 57 3.92 0.28 32.50
N ASP A 58 4.83 0.82 33.32
CA ASP A 58 4.78 0.77 34.79
C ASP A 58 4.56 -0.62 35.39
N ASN A 59 5.29 -1.62 34.90
CA ASN A 59 5.12 -3.02 35.32
C ASN A 59 3.72 -3.61 35.11
N ALA A 60 2.90 -3.00 34.24
CA ALA A 60 1.59 -3.48 33.85
C ALA A 60 1.46 -3.63 32.33
N TYR A 61 0.70 -4.65 31.92
CA TYR A 61 0.34 -4.90 30.53
C TYR A 61 -0.96 -4.16 30.22
N TRP A 62 -0.89 -3.13 29.40
CA TRP A 62 -2.05 -2.39 28.94
C TRP A 62 -2.64 -3.08 27.71
N VAL A 63 -3.84 -3.63 27.89
CA VAL A 63 -4.51 -4.49 26.91
C VAL A 63 -5.80 -3.85 26.46
N GLN A 64 -6.06 -3.87 25.15
CA GLN A 64 -7.27 -3.26 24.60
C GLN A 64 -8.50 -4.10 24.94
N SER A 65 -9.58 -3.46 25.39
CA SER A 65 -10.85 -4.17 25.64
C SER A 65 -11.41 -4.82 24.37
N LEU A 66 -12.06 -5.97 24.54
CA LEU A 66 -12.69 -6.70 23.43
C LEU A 66 -13.72 -5.84 22.68
N LYS A 67 -14.44 -4.95 23.38
CA LYS A 67 -15.43 -4.05 22.78
C LYS A 67 -14.79 -3.06 21.82
N LYS A 68 -13.74 -2.34 22.25
CA LYS A 68 -12.98 -1.40 21.40
C LYS A 68 -12.33 -2.11 20.21
N ARG A 69 -11.75 -3.29 20.44
CA ARG A 69 -11.19 -4.11 19.36
C ARG A 69 -12.23 -4.44 18.29
N GLN A 70 -13.44 -4.84 18.69
CA GLN A 70 -14.53 -5.11 17.73
C GLN A 70 -14.96 -3.85 16.97
N GLU A 71 -15.01 -2.69 17.63
CA GLU A 71 -15.30 -1.41 16.97
C GLU A 71 -14.23 -1.03 15.93
N ASP A 72 -12.95 -1.20 16.27
CA ASP A 72 -11.84 -0.90 15.37
C ASP A 72 -11.83 -1.85 14.17
N ILE A 73 -12.12 -3.14 14.38
CA ILE A 73 -12.31 -4.11 13.30
C ILE A 73 -13.48 -3.66 12.39
N LYS A 74 -14.61 -3.24 12.95
CA LYS A 74 -15.75 -2.75 12.15
C LYS A 74 -15.36 -1.54 11.31
N LYS A 75 -14.72 -0.53 11.91
CA LYS A 75 -14.23 0.67 11.20
C LYS A 75 -13.22 0.31 10.10
N ALA A 76 -12.30 -0.62 10.39
CA ALA A 76 -11.34 -1.09 9.40
C ALA A 76 -12.03 -1.78 8.21
N VAL A 77 -13.00 -2.66 8.48
CA VAL A 77 -13.80 -3.35 7.45
C VAL A 77 -14.62 -2.33 6.63
N GLU A 78 -15.24 -1.34 7.26
CA GLU A 78 -15.98 -0.28 6.57
C GLU A 78 -15.06 0.56 5.68
N SER A 79 -13.88 0.95 6.18
CA SER A 79 -12.89 1.69 5.39
C SER A 79 -12.40 0.88 4.18
N MET A 80 -12.24 -0.44 4.34
CA MET A 80 -11.87 -1.34 3.23
C MET A 80 -13.01 -1.46 2.22
N LYS A 81 -14.26 -1.61 2.66
CA LYS A 81 -15.43 -1.62 1.78
C LYS A 81 -15.58 -0.31 1.01
N ALA A 82 -15.37 0.83 1.68
CA ALA A 82 -15.39 2.15 1.03
C ALA A 82 -14.29 2.27 -0.04
N LYS A 83 -13.06 1.85 0.28
CA LYS A 83 -11.94 1.80 -0.68
C LYS A 83 -12.22 0.86 -1.86
N GLN A 84 -12.88 -0.28 -1.63
CA GLN A 84 -13.29 -1.20 -2.70
C GLN A 84 -14.35 -0.59 -3.60
N LYS A 85 -15.37 0.10 -3.05
CA LYS A 85 -16.37 0.82 -3.84
C LYS A 85 -15.76 1.94 -4.69
N MET A 86 -14.70 2.59 -4.20
CA MET A 86 -13.99 3.65 -4.93
C MET A 86 -13.00 3.13 -5.98
N ARG A 87 -12.67 1.83 -5.99
CA ARG A 87 -11.81 1.26 -7.02
C ARG A 87 -12.58 1.15 -8.33
N LYS A 88 -12.30 2.08 -9.25
CA LYS A 88 -12.78 1.97 -10.63
C LYS A 88 -12.41 0.58 -11.20
N PRO A 89 -13.33 -0.09 -11.91
CA PRO A 89 -13.02 -1.36 -12.56
C PRO A 89 -11.80 -1.16 -13.46
N LYS A 90 -10.78 -2.01 -13.30
CA LYS A 90 -9.61 -1.97 -14.18
C LYS A 90 -10.10 -2.14 -15.61
N GLN A 91 -9.91 -1.12 -16.45
CA GLN A 91 -10.20 -1.23 -17.87
C GLN A 91 -9.38 -2.40 -18.42
N LYS A 92 -10.07 -3.34 -19.09
CA LYS A 92 -9.39 -4.44 -19.78
C LYS A 92 -8.52 -3.82 -20.87
N THR A 93 -7.20 -3.90 -20.72
CA THR A 93 -6.27 -3.55 -21.79
C THR A 93 -6.52 -4.49 -22.95
N SER A 94 -6.96 -3.95 -24.09
CA SER A 94 -7.12 -4.73 -25.31
C SER A 94 -5.75 -5.26 -25.75
N MET A 95 -5.65 -6.59 -25.87
CA MET A 95 -4.45 -7.29 -26.34
C MET A 95 -4.38 -7.39 -27.88
N GLY A 96 -5.35 -6.79 -28.58
CA GLY A 96 -5.37 -6.79 -30.04
C GLY A 96 -4.22 -5.96 -30.62
N LEU A 97 -3.65 -6.44 -31.74
CA LEU A 97 -2.64 -5.70 -32.49
C LEU A 97 -3.30 -4.46 -33.10
N LYS A 98 -2.73 -3.29 -32.85
CA LYS A 98 -3.13 -2.02 -33.46
C LYS A 98 -2.03 -1.51 -34.37
N ARG A 99 -2.35 -1.19 -35.62
CA ARG A 99 -1.36 -0.62 -36.54
C ARG A 99 -0.79 0.68 -35.98
N SER A 100 0.52 0.87 -36.07
CA SER A 100 1.20 2.07 -35.62
C SER A 100 1.90 2.79 -36.77
N GLN A 101 2.19 4.07 -36.57
CA GLN A 101 2.97 4.88 -37.53
C GLN A 101 4.49 4.67 -37.37
N ILE A 102 4.91 3.80 -36.44
CA ILE A 102 6.32 3.52 -36.17
C ILE A 102 6.81 2.54 -37.25
N LYS A 103 7.99 2.83 -37.80
CA LYS A 103 8.67 1.96 -38.77
C LYS A 103 9.70 1.08 -38.08
N CYS A 104 9.84 -0.14 -38.57
CA CYS A 104 10.84 -1.09 -38.13
C CYS A 104 12.24 -0.54 -38.47
N PRO A 105 13.19 -0.50 -37.52
CA PRO A 105 14.54 0.01 -37.79
C PRO A 105 15.36 -0.90 -38.71
N ALA A 106 14.99 -2.18 -38.86
CA ALA A 106 15.71 -3.14 -39.69
C ALA A 106 15.26 -3.14 -41.16
N CYS A 107 13.94 -3.15 -41.41
CA CYS A 107 13.40 -3.25 -42.77
C CYS A 107 12.50 -2.06 -43.19
N ASN A 108 12.34 -1.05 -42.33
CA ASN A 108 11.54 0.15 -42.59
C ASN A 108 10.02 -0.10 -42.82
N ALA A 109 9.54 -1.33 -42.65
CA ALA A 109 8.13 -1.69 -42.70
C ALA A 109 7.34 -1.12 -41.51
N LEU A 110 6.01 -1.09 -41.62
CA LEU A 110 5.15 -0.64 -40.52
C LEU A 110 5.14 -1.62 -39.35
N MET A 111 4.96 -1.10 -38.14
CA MET A 111 4.88 -1.93 -36.92
C MET A 111 3.47 -1.90 -36.30
N TYR A 112 3.09 -3.01 -35.69
CA TYR A 112 1.89 -3.17 -34.88
C TYR A 112 2.21 -3.03 -33.39
N LYS A 113 1.35 -2.32 -32.66
CA LYS A 113 1.37 -2.17 -31.21
C LYS A 113 0.51 -3.23 -30.55
N GLN A 114 1.08 -3.96 -29.60
CA GLN A 114 0.37 -4.88 -28.72
C GLN A 114 0.63 -4.50 -27.26
N ALA A 115 -0.39 -4.58 -26.41
CA ALA A 115 -0.20 -4.39 -24.97
C ALA A 115 0.55 -5.58 -24.37
N VAL A 116 1.40 -5.34 -23.37
CA VAL A 116 2.08 -6.39 -22.60
C VAL A 116 1.30 -6.68 -21.33
N CYS A 117 1.07 -7.96 -21.04
CA CYS A 117 0.38 -8.38 -19.82
C CYS A 117 1.28 -8.11 -18.60
N GLY A 118 0.81 -7.34 -17.63
CA GLY A 118 1.57 -7.06 -16.39
C GLY A 118 1.94 -8.31 -15.56
N GLY A 119 1.33 -9.46 -15.83
CA GLY A 119 1.64 -10.74 -15.18
C GLY A 119 2.72 -11.58 -15.88
N CYS A 120 3.04 -11.30 -17.16
CA CYS A 120 4.05 -12.06 -17.90
C CYS A 120 5.47 -11.62 -17.54
N ALA A 121 6.49 -12.35 -18.00
CA ALA A 121 7.89 -12.05 -17.74
C ALA A 121 8.27 -10.61 -18.14
N ASP A 122 7.83 -10.16 -19.32
CA ASP A 122 8.10 -8.81 -19.82
C ASP A 122 7.33 -7.74 -19.03
N GLY A 123 6.07 -8.01 -18.68
CA GLY A 123 5.28 -7.10 -17.86
C GLY A 123 5.85 -6.92 -16.45
N LYS A 124 6.41 -7.99 -15.86
CA LYS A 124 7.12 -7.93 -14.56
C LYS A 124 8.42 -7.13 -14.64
N LYS A 125 9.06 -7.08 -15.81
CA LYS A 125 10.21 -6.19 -16.08
C LYS A 125 9.82 -4.74 -16.29
N GLY A 126 8.53 -4.45 -16.47
CA GLY A 126 7.97 -3.09 -16.55
C GLY A 126 7.56 -2.66 -17.97
N TYR A 127 7.74 -3.51 -18.97
CA TYR A 127 7.31 -3.23 -20.34
C TYR A 127 5.78 -3.22 -20.43
N LYS A 128 5.24 -2.26 -21.18
CA LYS A 128 3.80 -2.04 -21.35
C LYS A 128 3.34 -2.28 -22.78
N ILE A 129 4.23 -2.11 -23.75
CA ILE A 129 3.90 -2.19 -25.18
C ILE A 129 4.97 -3.02 -25.88
N ARG A 130 4.52 -3.90 -26.76
CA ARG A 130 5.36 -4.64 -27.71
C ARG A 130 5.06 -4.11 -29.11
N LEU A 131 6.10 -3.74 -29.85
CA LEU A 131 6.02 -3.40 -31.26
C LEU A 131 6.45 -4.62 -32.07
N ILE A 132 5.62 -5.06 -33.00
CA ILE A 132 5.86 -6.23 -33.87
C ILE A 132 5.87 -5.74 -35.30
N CYS A 133 6.93 -6.02 -36.06
CA CYS A 133 7.02 -5.64 -37.46
C CYS A 133 6.03 -6.43 -38.33
N GLU A 134 5.46 -5.77 -39.34
CA GLU A 134 4.50 -6.35 -40.29
C GLU A 134 5.13 -7.44 -41.17
N GLU A 135 6.36 -7.22 -41.64
CA GLU A 135 7.04 -8.14 -42.58
C GLU A 135 7.80 -9.28 -41.90
N ASN A 136 8.33 -9.07 -40.70
CA ASN A 136 9.06 -10.09 -39.96
C ASN A 136 8.75 -9.98 -38.45
N PRO A 137 8.01 -10.93 -37.86
CA PRO A 137 7.64 -10.89 -36.44
C PRO A 137 8.84 -10.98 -35.49
N ASP A 138 10.01 -11.44 -35.95
CA ASP A 138 11.24 -11.48 -35.14
C ASP A 138 11.81 -10.08 -34.88
N HIS A 139 11.44 -9.08 -35.70
CA HIS A 139 11.76 -7.68 -35.45
C HIS A 139 10.78 -7.09 -34.42
N GLU A 140 10.91 -7.50 -33.16
CA GLU A 140 10.12 -6.96 -32.05
C GLU A 140 10.91 -5.98 -31.18
N VAL A 141 10.22 -4.96 -30.66
CA VAL A 141 10.77 -3.98 -29.72
C VAL A 141 9.84 -3.85 -28.52
N LEU A 142 10.39 -3.96 -27.31
CA LEU A 142 9.65 -3.81 -26.05
C LEU A 142 9.83 -2.39 -25.50
N LEU A 143 8.70 -1.77 -25.11
CA LEU A 143 8.59 -0.41 -24.56
C LEU A 143 7.83 -0.40 -23.23
#